data_AF-A0A967G535-F1
#
_entry.id   AF-A0A967G535-F1
#
_cell.length_a   1.000
_cell.length_b   1.000
_cell.length_c   1.000
_cell.angle_alpha   90.00
_cell.angle_beta   90.00
_cell.angle_gamma   90.00
#
_symmetry.space_group_name_H-M   'P 1'
#
loop_
_entity.id
_entity.type
_entity.pdbx_description
1 polymer ?
#
loop_
_entity_poly.entity_id
_entity_poly.type
_entity_poly.pdbx_seq_one_letter_code
_entity_poly.pdbx_strand_id
1 'polypeptide(L)'
;PTAIPKLVYAANHINDCFEAFDLLHETIGDSIVFCMGTAGLISRIIAKKLGSFVTFASIDDEAATAPGQLTIEQFKGLYRYDSIDADTELFGVIADPVGHSLSPAIHNACFADEGMNKLYLPLLVEGGKEEFDGFLNNILAREWLDFKGFSVTIPHKQNALNFVRAKDGVIEP
;
A
#
# COMPACT_ATOMS: atom_id res chain seq x y z
N PRO A 1 27.92 -17.19 2.85
CA PRO A 1 26.72 -16.33 2.67
C PRO A 1 26.00 -16.16 4.02
N THR A 2 25.76 -14.92 4.44
CA THR A 2 24.81 -14.62 5.52
C THR A 2 23.40 -14.98 5.06
N ALA A 3 22.61 -15.65 5.91
CA ALA A 3 21.24 -16.04 5.56
C ALA A 3 20.33 -14.79 5.53
N ILE A 4 19.37 -14.76 4.59
CA ILE A 4 18.37 -13.69 4.49
C ILE A 4 17.05 -14.22 5.10
N PRO A 5 16.57 -13.67 6.22
CA PRO A 5 15.30 -14.09 6.82
C PRO A 5 14.12 -13.73 5.92
N LYS A 6 13.14 -14.63 5.87
CA LYS A 6 11.86 -14.42 5.17
C LYS A 6 10.70 -14.69 6.11
N LEU A 7 9.88 -13.68 6.38
CA LEU A 7 8.65 -13.78 7.17
C LEU A 7 7.46 -13.37 6.31
N VAL A 8 6.53 -14.30 6.08
CA VAL A 8 5.36 -14.06 5.24
C VAL A 8 4.13 -14.66 5.93
N TYR A 9 3.09 -13.86 6.11
CA TYR A 9 1.84 -14.27 6.76
C TYR A 9 0.62 -13.75 6.01
N ALA A 10 -0.56 -14.31 6.26
CA ALA A 10 -1.80 -13.84 5.63
C ALA A 10 -2.34 -12.60 6.37
N ALA A 11 -2.66 -11.54 5.64
CA ALA A 11 -3.43 -10.43 6.18
C ALA A 11 -4.92 -10.72 6.03
N ASN A 12 -5.67 -10.58 7.13
CA ASN A 12 -7.13 -10.63 7.12
C ASN A 12 -7.72 -9.24 6.84
N HIS A 13 -6.99 -8.18 7.19
CA HIS A 13 -7.33 -6.80 6.91
C HIS A 13 -6.07 -6.01 6.55
N ILE A 14 -6.19 -4.91 5.79
CA ILE A 14 -5.04 -4.08 5.41
C ILE A 14 -4.27 -3.54 6.63
N ASN A 15 -4.95 -3.37 7.76
CA ASN A 15 -4.34 -2.96 9.03
C ASN A 15 -3.29 -3.96 9.55
N ASP A 16 -3.39 -5.24 9.18
CA ASP A 16 -2.42 -6.27 9.59
C ASP A 16 -1.05 -6.07 8.90
N CYS A 17 -1.01 -5.30 7.80
CA CYS A 17 0.22 -5.04 7.06
C CYS A 17 1.18 -4.11 7.80
N PHE A 18 0.69 -3.29 8.74
CA PHE A 18 1.54 -2.32 9.43
C PHE A 18 2.60 -2.99 10.32
N GLU A 19 2.32 -4.15 10.90
CA GLU A 19 3.33 -4.92 11.63
C GLU A 19 4.47 -5.40 10.72
N ALA A 20 4.16 -5.81 9.49
CA ALA A 20 5.17 -6.15 8.49
C ALA A 20 5.99 -4.91 8.06
N PHE A 21 5.35 -3.74 7.99
CA PHE A 21 6.04 -2.50 7.66
C PHE A 21 7.01 -2.10 8.78
N ASP A 22 6.55 -2.14 10.03
CA ASP A 22 7.38 -1.86 11.21
C ASP A 22 8.59 -2.79 11.24
N LEU A 23 8.36 -4.10 11.01
CA LEU A 23 9.45 -5.08 10.98
C LEU A 23 10.50 -4.76 9.90
N LEU A 24 10.08 -4.36 8.70
CA LEU A 24 11.02 -3.94 7.64
C LEU A 24 11.77 -2.66 8.02
N HIS A 25 11.06 -1.69 8.59
CA HIS A 25 11.62 -0.40 8.96
C HIS A 25 12.64 -0.50 10.10
N GLU A 26 12.40 -1.38 11.07
CA GLU A 26 13.24 -1.57 12.26
C GLU A 26 14.39 -2.58 12.05
N THR A 27 14.28 -3.45 11.04
CA THR A 27 15.30 -4.47 10.78
C THR A 27 16.54 -3.87 10.11
N ILE A 28 17.70 -4.12 10.70
CA ILE A 28 18.99 -3.79 10.08
C ILE A 28 19.44 -4.95 9.19
N GLY A 29 19.61 -4.67 7.90
CA GLY A 29 20.13 -5.62 6.91
C GLY A 29 19.03 -6.26 6.05
N ASP A 30 19.45 -7.17 5.17
CA ASP A 30 18.55 -7.78 4.18
C ASP A 30 17.50 -8.67 4.86
N SER A 31 16.23 -8.44 4.55
CA SER A 31 15.11 -9.28 4.97
C SER A 31 14.01 -9.29 3.91
N ILE A 32 13.13 -10.29 3.97
CA ILE A 32 11.97 -10.40 3.07
C ILE A 32 10.73 -10.49 3.95
N VAL A 33 9.93 -9.43 3.97
CA VAL A 33 8.70 -9.39 4.76
C VAL A 33 7.56 -8.84 3.92
N PHE A 34 6.44 -9.57 3.87
CA PHE A 34 5.20 -9.08 3.26
C PHE A 34 4.01 -9.95 3.69
N CYS A 35 2.82 -9.44 3.44
CA CYS A 35 1.57 -10.13 3.72
C CYS A 35 0.98 -10.76 2.45
N MET A 36 0.33 -11.92 2.60
CA MET A 36 -0.45 -12.60 1.56
C MET A 36 -1.92 -12.16 1.59
N GLY A 37 -2.65 -12.50 0.54
CA GLY A 37 -4.06 -12.16 0.40
C GLY A 37 -4.27 -10.77 -0.21
N THR A 38 -5.51 -10.48 -0.58
CA THR A 38 -5.89 -9.19 -1.19
C THR A 38 -5.62 -8.03 -0.23
N ALA A 39 -5.90 -8.20 1.07
CA ALA A 39 -5.58 -7.23 2.10
C ALA A 39 -4.06 -6.95 2.22
N GLY A 40 -3.23 -7.94 1.90
CA GLY A 40 -1.78 -7.86 1.92
C GLY A 40 -1.14 -7.13 0.72
N LEU A 41 -1.94 -6.74 -0.29
CA LEU A 41 -1.44 -6.27 -1.58
C LEU A 41 -0.45 -5.10 -1.46
N ILE A 42 -0.77 -4.11 -0.61
CA ILE A 42 0.09 -2.94 -0.38
C ILE A 42 1.51 -3.36 0.02
N SER A 43 1.66 -4.37 0.87
CA SER A 43 2.97 -4.82 1.37
C SER A 43 3.88 -5.36 0.28
N ARG A 44 3.31 -5.90 -0.80
CA ARG A 44 4.08 -6.38 -1.94
C ARG A 44 4.53 -5.24 -2.84
N ILE A 45 3.68 -4.23 -3.02
CA ILE A 45 3.92 -3.07 -3.89
C ILE A 45 4.99 -2.16 -3.28
N ILE A 46 4.89 -1.85 -1.99
CA ILE A 46 5.83 -0.91 -1.34
C ILE A 46 7.07 -1.61 -0.76
N ALA A 47 7.21 -2.93 -0.93
CA ALA A 47 8.32 -3.71 -0.39
C ALA A 47 9.70 -3.08 -0.67
N LYS A 48 9.92 -2.55 -1.87
CA LYS A 48 11.18 -1.90 -2.25
C LYS A 48 11.42 -0.58 -1.51
N LYS A 49 10.39 0.25 -1.36
CA LYS A 49 10.45 1.49 -0.56
C LYS A 49 10.83 1.19 0.89
N LEU A 50 10.33 0.07 1.41
CA LEU A 50 10.58 -0.37 2.79
C LEU A 50 11.90 -1.13 2.98
N GLY A 51 12.71 -1.30 1.94
CA GLY A 51 14.00 -1.98 2.05
C GLY A 51 13.94 -3.51 2.06
N SER A 52 12.82 -4.12 1.66
CA SER A 52 12.76 -5.57 1.46
C SER A 52 13.76 -5.99 0.38
N PHE A 53 14.51 -7.07 0.64
CA PHE A 53 15.56 -7.57 -0.26
C PHE A 53 15.01 -7.94 -1.64
N VAL A 54 13.83 -8.58 -1.68
CA VAL A 54 13.08 -8.89 -2.89
C VAL A 54 11.58 -8.86 -2.64
N THR A 55 10.79 -8.73 -3.70
CA THR A 55 9.37 -9.09 -3.74
C THR A 55 9.14 -10.21 -4.75
N PHE A 56 7.94 -10.79 -4.76
CA PHE A 56 7.57 -11.89 -5.66
C PHE A 56 6.46 -11.45 -6.61
N ALA A 57 6.67 -11.73 -7.90
CA ALA A 57 5.73 -11.47 -8.98
C ALA A 57 5.45 -12.76 -9.75
N SER A 58 4.24 -12.91 -10.29
CA SER A 58 3.92 -13.98 -11.24
C SER A 58 4.18 -13.52 -12.68
N ILE A 59 4.32 -14.46 -13.61
CA ILE A 59 4.49 -14.12 -15.03
C ILE A 59 3.14 -13.61 -15.59
N ASP A 60 2.07 -14.32 -15.27
CA ASP A 60 0.67 -14.04 -15.58
C ASP A 60 -0.21 -14.40 -14.37
N ASP A 61 -1.52 -14.22 -14.49
CA ASP A 61 -2.47 -14.49 -13.40
C ASP A 61 -2.58 -16.00 -13.13
N GLU A 62 -2.40 -16.86 -14.14
CA GLU A 62 -2.45 -18.31 -14.02
C GLU A 62 -1.23 -18.90 -13.29
N ALA A 63 -0.08 -18.24 -13.39
CA ALA A 63 1.17 -18.62 -12.74
C ALA A 63 1.29 -18.10 -11.30
N ALA A 64 0.24 -17.49 -10.75
CA ALA A 64 0.22 -17.05 -9.36
C ALA A 64 0.36 -18.25 -8.40
N THR A 65 1.38 -18.19 -7.54
CA THR A 65 1.70 -19.24 -6.56
C THR A 65 1.12 -18.96 -5.17
N ALA A 66 0.64 -17.73 -4.93
CA ALA A 66 0.08 -17.29 -3.66
C ALA A 66 -1.02 -16.24 -3.87
N PRO A 67 -2.06 -16.19 -3.00
CA PRO A 67 -3.09 -15.16 -3.06
C PRO A 67 -2.53 -13.73 -2.97
N GLY A 68 -3.06 -12.84 -3.82
CA GLY A 68 -2.65 -11.44 -3.90
C GLY A 68 -1.30 -11.20 -4.57
N GLN A 69 -0.73 -12.20 -5.26
CA GLN A 69 0.49 -12.02 -6.05
C GLN A 69 0.18 -11.20 -7.31
N LEU A 70 0.97 -10.16 -7.54
CA LEU A 70 0.88 -9.31 -8.73
C LEU A 70 1.72 -9.90 -9.86
N THR A 71 1.32 -9.65 -11.10
CA THR A 71 2.12 -9.98 -12.27
C THR A 71 3.32 -9.03 -12.41
N ILE A 72 4.35 -9.47 -13.12
CA ILE A 72 5.50 -8.62 -13.46
C ILE A 72 5.05 -7.38 -14.24
N GLU A 73 4.05 -7.52 -15.13
CA GLU A 73 3.47 -6.42 -15.89
C GLU A 73 2.81 -5.38 -14.98
N GLN A 74 2.05 -5.81 -13.97
CA GLN A 74 1.45 -4.90 -12.99
C GLN A 74 2.54 -4.17 -12.18
N PHE A 75 3.57 -4.89 -11.71
CA PHE A 75 4.67 -4.27 -10.99
C PHE A 75 5.40 -3.22 -11.83
N LYS A 76 5.84 -3.57 -13.04
CA LYS A 76 6.67 -2.69 -13.87
C LYS A 76 5.87 -1.63 -14.61
N GLY A 77 4.68 -1.97 -15.11
CA GLY A 77 3.81 -1.08 -15.88
C GLY A 77 2.99 -0.17 -14.99
N LEU A 78 2.10 -0.74 -14.16
CA LEU A 78 1.15 0.03 -13.36
C LEU A 78 1.83 0.74 -12.18
N TYR A 79 2.68 0.03 -11.43
CA TYR A 79 3.30 0.57 -10.21
C TYR A 79 4.72 1.11 -10.42
N ARG A 80 5.28 0.94 -11.62
CA ARG A 80 6.63 1.43 -11.96
C ARG A 80 7.68 0.98 -10.93
N TYR A 81 7.59 -0.27 -10.50
CA TYR A 81 8.33 -0.79 -9.35
C TYR A 81 9.85 -0.56 -9.43
N ASP A 82 10.40 -0.55 -10.65
CA ASP A 82 11.82 -0.28 -10.89
C ASP A 82 12.23 1.15 -10.46
N SER A 83 11.31 2.13 -10.46
CA SER A 83 11.57 3.51 -10.03
C SER A 83 11.21 3.80 -8.57
N ILE A 84 10.60 2.87 -7.83
CA ILE A 84 10.28 3.06 -6.41
C ILE A 84 11.59 3.07 -5.60
N ASP A 85 11.71 4.01 -4.67
CA ASP A 85 12.80 4.10 -3.70
C ASP A 85 12.30 4.53 -2.32
N ALA A 86 13.22 4.75 -1.37
CA ALA A 86 12.89 5.12 0.00
C ALA A 86 12.18 6.49 0.09
N ASP A 87 12.43 7.39 -0.87
CA ASP A 87 11.92 8.76 -0.90
C ASP A 87 10.60 8.90 -1.70
N THR A 88 10.10 7.82 -2.31
CA THR A 88 8.84 7.84 -3.06
C THR A 88 7.66 8.24 -2.17
N GLU A 89 6.99 9.35 -2.47
CA GLU A 89 5.79 9.78 -1.74
C GLU A 89 4.60 8.86 -2.06
N LEU A 90 3.83 8.45 -1.05
CA LEU A 90 2.69 7.56 -1.22
C LEU A 90 1.36 8.32 -1.27
N PHE A 91 0.50 7.89 -2.19
CA PHE A 91 -0.88 8.31 -2.33
C PHE A 91 -1.75 7.07 -2.50
N GLY A 92 -3.07 7.20 -2.36
CA GLY A 92 -3.94 6.08 -2.70
C GLY A 92 -5.42 6.37 -2.71
N VAL A 93 -6.19 5.39 -3.17
CA VAL A 93 -7.64 5.39 -3.11
C VAL A 93 -8.10 4.40 -2.06
N ILE A 94 -8.81 4.89 -1.05
CA ILE A 94 -9.43 4.08 0.02
C ILE A 94 -10.85 3.71 -0.40
N ALA A 95 -11.14 2.40 -0.48
CA ALA A 95 -12.42 1.85 -0.94
C ALA A 95 -12.67 0.42 -0.45
N ASP A 96 -13.94 0.01 -0.51
CA ASP A 96 -14.36 -1.38 -0.46
C ASP A 96 -15.60 -1.61 -1.37
N PRO A 97 -15.48 -2.33 -2.50
CA PRO A 97 -14.26 -2.92 -3.08
C PRO A 97 -13.37 -1.86 -3.77
N VAL A 98 -12.05 -2.12 -3.85
CA VAL A 98 -11.09 -1.20 -4.50
C VAL A 98 -10.63 -1.65 -5.90
N GLY A 99 -10.76 -2.94 -6.23
CA GLY A 99 -10.10 -3.56 -7.38
C GLY A 99 -10.51 -3.02 -8.77
N HIS A 100 -11.64 -2.35 -8.89
CA HIS A 100 -12.13 -1.76 -10.14
C HIS A 100 -11.73 -0.28 -10.32
N SER A 101 -11.01 0.30 -9.36
CA SER A 101 -10.62 1.71 -9.46
C SER A 101 -9.56 1.92 -10.55
N LEU A 102 -9.85 2.82 -11.48
CA LEU A 102 -8.89 3.29 -12.48
C LEU A 102 -7.90 4.32 -11.89
N SER A 103 -8.13 4.82 -10.66
CA SER A 103 -7.30 5.88 -10.07
C SER A 103 -5.81 5.53 -10.02
N PRO A 104 -5.37 4.31 -9.63
CA PRO A 104 -3.95 3.95 -9.68
C PRO A 104 -3.35 4.07 -11.08
N ALA A 105 -4.06 3.60 -12.12
CA ALA A 105 -3.57 3.68 -13.49
C ALA A 105 -3.45 5.13 -13.97
N ILE A 106 -4.45 5.96 -13.69
CA ILE A 106 -4.46 7.37 -14.09
C ILE A 106 -3.37 8.15 -13.36
N HIS A 107 -3.34 8.08 -12.02
CA HIS A 107 -2.40 8.88 -11.23
C HIS A 107 -0.95 8.43 -11.42
N ASN A 108 -0.66 7.13 -11.50
CA ASN A 108 0.71 6.67 -11.74
C ASN A 108 1.21 7.05 -13.14
N ALA A 109 0.34 7.06 -14.15
CA ALA A 109 0.69 7.57 -15.48
C ALA A 109 1.00 9.08 -15.44
N CYS A 110 0.17 9.89 -14.77
CA CYS A 110 0.44 11.32 -14.61
C CYS A 110 1.72 11.60 -13.81
N PHE A 111 1.96 10.88 -12.71
CA PHE A 111 3.20 11.02 -11.94
C PHE A 111 4.43 10.65 -12.76
N ALA A 112 4.32 9.67 -13.66
CA ALA A 112 5.40 9.31 -14.56
C ALA A 112 5.68 10.38 -15.61
N ASP A 113 4.64 10.89 -16.25
CA ASP A 113 4.72 11.92 -17.29
C ASP A 113 5.36 13.22 -16.75
N GLU A 114 5.01 13.59 -15.52
CA GLU A 114 5.55 14.76 -14.82
C GLU A 114 6.88 14.50 -14.09
N GLY A 115 7.44 13.29 -14.18
CA GLY A 115 8.72 12.94 -13.53
C GLY A 115 8.68 13.00 -12.00
N MET A 116 7.52 12.79 -11.38
CA MET A 116 7.33 12.85 -9.94
C MET A 116 7.64 11.50 -9.27
N ASN A 117 8.46 11.52 -8.21
CA ASN A 117 8.75 10.35 -7.38
C ASN A 117 7.58 10.04 -6.44
N LYS A 118 6.46 9.60 -7.02
CA LYS A 118 5.18 9.37 -6.34
C LYS A 118 4.56 8.07 -6.78
N LEU A 119 3.86 7.41 -5.86
CA LEU A 119 3.15 6.16 -6.12
C LEU A 119 1.72 6.25 -5.59
N TYR A 120 0.77 5.92 -6.46
CA TYR A 120 -0.66 5.85 -6.14
C TYR A 120 -1.11 4.40 -6.01
N LEU A 121 -1.70 4.06 -4.86
CA LEU A 121 -2.03 2.69 -4.44
C LEU A 121 -3.54 2.44 -4.37
N PRO A 122 -4.01 1.22 -4.72
CA PRO A 122 -5.33 0.76 -4.31
C PRO A 122 -5.30 0.29 -2.84
N LEU A 123 -6.07 0.95 -1.98
CA LEU A 123 -6.12 0.66 -0.55
C LEU A 123 -7.49 0.05 -0.21
N LEU A 124 -7.53 -1.28 -0.15
CA LEU A 124 -8.73 -2.02 0.28
C LEU A 124 -8.86 -1.92 1.79
N VAL A 125 -9.76 -1.07 2.27
CA VAL A 125 -10.07 -0.94 3.70
C VAL A 125 -11.45 -1.53 3.89
N GLU A 126 -11.52 -2.79 4.28
CA GLU A 126 -12.81 -3.46 4.49
C GLU A 126 -13.45 -3.02 5.81
N GLY A 127 -14.77 -3.16 5.90
CA GLY A 127 -15.50 -2.89 7.13
C GLY A 127 -15.98 -1.44 7.29
N GLY A 128 -16.09 -1.00 8.53
CA GLY A 128 -16.84 0.18 8.92
C GLY A 128 -15.97 1.35 9.34
N LYS A 129 -16.45 2.09 10.33
CA LYS A 129 -15.76 3.26 10.87
C LYS A 129 -14.51 2.86 11.65
N GLU A 130 -14.55 1.77 12.41
CA GLU A 130 -13.46 1.33 13.28
C GLU A 130 -12.23 0.93 12.47
N GLU A 131 -12.42 0.12 11.43
CA GLU A 131 -11.33 -0.35 10.56
C GLU A 131 -10.72 0.81 9.76
N PHE A 132 -11.57 1.73 9.27
CA PHE A 132 -11.15 2.94 8.56
C PHE A 132 -10.34 3.88 9.45
N ASP A 133 -10.83 4.16 10.66
CA ASP A 133 -10.10 4.98 11.63
C ASP A 133 -8.78 4.30 12.02
N GLY A 134 -8.78 2.98 12.18
CA GLY A 134 -7.59 2.18 12.44
C GLY A 134 -6.55 2.34 11.33
N PHE A 135 -6.97 2.29 10.07
CA PHE A 135 -6.09 2.50 8.91
C PHE A 135 -5.46 3.89 8.94
N LEU A 136 -6.27 4.95 9.08
CA LEU A 136 -5.74 6.32 9.10
C LEU A 136 -4.85 6.58 10.32
N ASN A 137 -5.20 6.07 11.51
CA ASN A 137 -4.35 6.19 12.68
C ASN A 137 -3.01 5.47 12.49
N ASN A 138 -3.00 4.28 11.85
CA ASN A 138 -1.77 3.55 11.55
C ASN A 138 -0.86 4.32 10.59
N ILE A 139 -1.43 4.99 9.58
CA ILE A 139 -0.70 5.86 8.66
C ILE A 139 -0.11 7.05 9.42
N LEU A 140 -0.91 7.76 10.22
CA LEU A 140 -0.48 8.93 10.96
C LEU A 140 0.61 8.61 12.00
N ALA A 141 0.58 7.40 12.58
CA ALA A 141 1.61 6.95 13.52
C ALA A 141 2.96 6.61 12.84
N ARG A 142 2.99 6.49 11.51
CA ARG A 142 4.14 6.03 10.72
C ARG A 142 4.46 7.01 9.61
N GLU A 143 4.84 8.23 10.00
CA GLU A 143 5.19 9.31 9.08
C GLU A 143 6.27 8.91 8.06
N TRP A 144 7.16 7.97 8.41
CA TRP A 144 8.19 7.41 7.54
C TRP A 144 7.64 6.61 6.34
N LEU A 145 6.37 6.20 6.34
CA LEU A 145 5.70 5.67 5.15
C LEU A 145 5.48 6.74 4.08
N ASP A 146 5.52 8.01 4.48
CA ASP A 146 5.42 9.19 3.61
C ASP A 146 4.14 9.25 2.76
N PHE A 147 3.00 8.91 3.36
CA PHE A 147 1.69 9.14 2.74
C PHE A 147 1.35 10.63 2.74
N LYS A 148 1.06 11.16 1.55
CA LYS A 148 0.77 12.59 1.33
C LYS A 148 -0.69 12.88 1.03
N GLY A 149 -1.49 11.88 0.67
CA GLY A 149 -2.91 12.10 0.41
C GLY A 149 -3.69 10.88 -0.04
N PHE A 150 -5.01 10.96 0.12
CA PHE A 150 -5.94 9.89 -0.24
C PHE A 150 -7.14 10.43 -1.01
N SER A 151 -7.55 9.70 -2.05
CA SER A 151 -8.95 9.75 -2.51
C SER A 151 -9.77 8.78 -1.67
N VAL A 152 -11.00 9.15 -1.31
CA VAL A 152 -11.90 8.26 -0.55
C VAL A 152 -13.18 8.03 -1.35
N THR A 153 -13.55 6.77 -1.52
CA THR A 153 -14.79 6.38 -2.22
C THR A 153 -15.65 5.47 -1.35
N ILE A 154 -16.71 4.91 -1.94
CA ILE A 154 -17.69 4.05 -1.27
C ILE A 154 -16.95 2.90 -0.54
N PRO A 155 -17.36 2.57 0.70
CA PRO A 155 -18.40 3.22 1.53
C PRO A 155 -17.87 4.35 2.44
N HIS A 156 -16.59 4.68 2.41
CA HIS A 156 -15.92 5.42 3.48
C HIS A 156 -16.01 6.95 3.42
N LYS A 157 -16.71 7.55 2.46
CA LYS A 157 -16.80 9.02 2.36
C LYS A 157 -17.28 9.67 3.66
N GLN A 158 -18.29 9.08 4.30
CA GLN A 158 -18.80 9.57 5.58
C GLN A 158 -17.81 9.29 6.73
N ASN A 159 -17.11 8.16 6.71
CA ASN A 159 -16.09 7.83 7.71
C ASN A 159 -14.93 8.83 7.65
N ALA A 160 -14.46 9.18 6.45
CA ALA A 160 -13.43 10.20 6.25
C ALA A 160 -13.84 11.56 6.81
N LEU A 161 -15.06 12.03 6.48
CA LEU A 161 -15.58 13.29 7.02
C LEU A 161 -15.64 13.26 8.56
N ASN A 162 -16.10 12.15 9.14
CA ASN A 162 -16.19 12.00 10.59
C ASN A 162 -14.81 11.95 11.25
N PHE A 163 -13.83 11.28 10.63
CA PHE A 163 -12.46 11.20 11.13
C PHE A 163 -11.80 12.58 11.16
N VAL A 164 -11.91 13.34 10.05
CA VAL A 164 -11.37 14.71 9.97
C VAL A 164 -12.00 15.61 11.03
N ARG A 165 -13.32 15.56 11.21
CA ARG A 165 -14.01 16.31 12.28
C ARG A 165 -13.52 15.93 13.68
N ALA A 166 -13.34 14.63 13.94
CA ALA A 166 -12.90 14.14 15.25
C ALA A 166 -11.44 14.50 15.58
N LYS A 167 -10.64 14.83 14.57
CA LYS A 167 -9.25 15.29 14.72
C LYS A 167 -9.09 16.81 14.59
N ASP A 168 -10.20 17.56 14.61
CA ASP A 168 -10.24 19.02 14.39
C ASP A 168 -9.53 19.46 13.09
N GLY A 169 -9.60 18.62 12.06
CA GLY A 169 -9.00 18.87 10.76
C GLY A 169 -9.81 19.85 9.90
N VAL A 170 -9.17 20.38 8.86
CA VAL A 170 -9.77 21.35 7.94
C VAL A 170 -10.65 20.63 6.90
N ILE A 171 -11.86 21.16 6.67
CA ILE A 171 -12.79 20.68 5.64
C ILE A 171 -13.10 21.86 4.74
N GLU A 172 -12.67 21.75 3.49
CA GLU A 172 -13.01 22.71 2.44
C GLU A 172 -14.28 22.22 1.71
N PRO A 173 -15.26 23.11 1.45
CA PRO A 173 -16.52 22.77 0.80
C PRO A 173 -16.40 22.50 -0.71
#